data_AF-A0A354SF38-F1
#
_entry.id   AF-A0A354SF38-F1
#
_cell.length_a   1.000
_cell.length_b   1.000
_cell.length_c   1.000
_cell.angle_alpha   90.00
_cell.angle_beta   90.00
_cell.angle_gamma   90.00
#
_symmetry.space_group_name_H-M   'P 1'
#
loop_
_entity.id
_entity.type
_entity.pdbx_description
1 polymer ?
#
loop_
_entity_poly.entity_id
_entity_poly.type
_entity_poly.pdbx_seq_one_letter_code
_entity_poly.pdbx_strand_id
1 'polypeptide(L)'
;MSGDMKIPMKKISDLLFWRRPEHIRQAIFAILAKGRKSGVLDDASRKMIENILDFTSILVREIMIPRTDIVSIDADDKPQDMIREIVNAHYTRLPVHRGSVDNIIGILNIKDLLGTWSPNMTAADILSRLTKPYYIPETKNAHLLFYEFKN
;
A
#
# COMPACT_ATOMS: atom_id res chain seq x y z
N MET A 1 51.95 -1.85 -36.23
CA MET A 1 51.21 -3.13 -36.35
C MET A 1 50.17 -3.13 -35.25
N SER A 2 48.91 -2.94 -35.65
CA SER A 2 47.76 -2.84 -34.75
C SER A 2 47.54 -4.19 -34.08
N GLY A 3 47.68 -4.25 -32.75
CA GLY A 3 47.40 -5.46 -31.98
C GLY A 3 45.90 -5.59 -31.78
N ASP A 4 45.30 -6.57 -32.43
CA ASP A 4 43.89 -6.92 -32.24
C ASP A 4 43.63 -7.30 -30.78
N MET A 5 43.06 -6.37 -30.03
CA MET A 5 42.51 -6.63 -28.71
C MET A 5 41.17 -7.36 -28.87
N LYS A 6 41.24 -8.68 -29.10
CA LYS A 6 40.07 -9.55 -29.03
C LYS A 6 39.64 -9.71 -27.57
N ILE A 7 38.77 -8.81 -27.11
CA ILE A 7 38.06 -9.00 -25.85
C ILE A 7 37.12 -10.22 -26.06
N PRO A 8 37.28 -11.31 -25.29
CA PRO A 8 36.47 -12.51 -25.49
C PRO A 8 34.99 -12.19 -25.23
N MET A 9 34.10 -12.53 -26.17
CA MET A 9 32.65 -12.23 -26.10
C MET A 9 31.99 -12.69 -24.79
N LYS A 10 32.51 -13.74 -24.14
CA LYS A 10 32.06 -14.17 -22.79
C LYS A 10 32.22 -13.07 -21.73
N LYS A 11 33.30 -12.28 -21.76
CA LYS A 11 33.49 -11.18 -20.81
C LYS A 11 32.55 -10.01 -21.08
N ILE A 12 32.19 -9.78 -22.35
CA ILE A 12 31.25 -8.71 -22.74
C ILE A 12 29.83 -9.10 -22.36
N SER A 13 29.46 -10.38 -22.53
CA SER A 13 28.16 -10.88 -22.10
C SER A 13 28.01 -10.76 -20.58
N ASP A 14 29.01 -11.17 -19.81
CA ASP A 14 29.00 -11.04 -18.34
C ASP A 14 28.93 -9.58 -17.86
N LEU A 15 29.57 -8.66 -18.58
CA LEU A 15 29.53 -7.22 -18.32
C LEU A 15 28.18 -6.57 -18.67
N LEU A 16 27.51 -7.05 -19.72
CA LEU A 16 26.17 -6.60 -20.13
C LEU A 16 25.07 -7.19 -19.22
N PHE A 17 25.25 -8.40 -18.70
CA PHE A 17 24.25 -9.10 -17.89
C PHE A 17 24.20 -8.65 -16.43
N TRP A 18 25.26 -8.01 -15.89
CA TRP A 18 25.26 -7.42 -14.55
C TRP A 18 24.11 -6.42 -14.32
N ARG A 19 23.60 -5.80 -15.40
CA ARG A 19 22.49 -4.84 -15.35
C ARG A 19 21.10 -5.46 -15.18
N ARG A 20 20.95 -6.78 -15.05
CA ARG A 20 19.63 -7.36 -14.75
C ARG A 20 19.30 -7.26 -13.25
N PRO A 21 18.09 -6.81 -12.89
CA PRO A 21 17.67 -6.63 -11.49
C PRO A 21 17.91 -7.87 -10.60
N GLU A 22 17.73 -9.06 -11.19
CA GLU A 22 17.86 -10.35 -10.49
C GLU A 22 19.25 -10.61 -9.90
N HIS A 23 20.31 -10.22 -10.63
CA HIS A 23 21.68 -10.43 -10.15
C HIS A 23 22.03 -9.52 -8.97
N ILE A 24 21.52 -8.28 -8.97
CA ILE A 24 21.68 -7.35 -7.87
C ILE A 24 20.94 -7.86 -6.63
N ARG A 25 19.72 -8.37 -6.82
CA ARG A 25 18.93 -8.98 -5.74
C ARG A 25 19.68 -10.13 -5.09
N GLN A 26 20.16 -11.09 -5.88
CA GLN A 26 20.96 -12.22 -5.37
C GLN A 26 22.24 -11.77 -4.64
N ALA A 27 22.93 -10.75 -5.13
CA ALA A 27 24.10 -10.19 -4.47
C ALA A 27 23.76 -9.60 -3.09
N ILE A 28 22.64 -8.89 -2.95
CA ILE A 28 22.18 -8.37 -1.66
C ILE A 28 21.89 -9.51 -0.69
N PHE A 29 21.16 -10.55 -1.11
CA PHE A 29 20.89 -11.72 -0.26
C PHE A 29 22.17 -12.42 0.22
N ALA A 30 23.18 -12.55 -0.64
CA ALA A 30 24.46 -13.13 -0.27
C ALA A 30 25.19 -12.29 0.81
N ILE A 31 25.13 -10.96 0.70
CA ILE A 31 25.71 -10.04 1.69
C ILE A 31 24.98 -10.19 3.04
N LEU A 32 23.63 -10.23 3.02
CA LEU A 32 22.82 -10.41 4.24
C LEU A 32 23.15 -11.73 4.94
N ALA A 33 23.29 -12.83 4.18
CA ALA A 33 23.67 -14.13 4.71
C ALA A 33 25.07 -14.11 5.34
N LYS A 34 26.01 -13.39 4.75
CA LYS A 34 27.36 -13.21 5.31
C LYS A 34 27.33 -12.38 6.60
N GLY A 35 26.59 -11.27 6.61
CA GLY A 35 26.42 -10.41 7.79
C GLY A 35 25.83 -11.15 8.99
N ARG A 36 24.90 -12.07 8.73
CA ARG A 36 24.36 -12.98 9.75
C ARG A 36 25.44 -13.93 10.29
N LYS A 37 26.18 -14.61 9.40
CA LYS A 37 27.24 -15.54 9.81
C LYS A 37 28.36 -14.86 10.59
N SER A 38 28.67 -13.60 10.30
CA SER A 38 29.66 -12.82 11.04
C SER A 38 29.15 -12.23 12.36
N GLY A 39 27.89 -12.48 12.74
CA GLY A 39 27.27 -11.96 13.97
C GLY A 39 26.96 -10.46 13.94
N VAL A 40 27.10 -9.81 12.77
CA VAL A 40 26.87 -8.37 12.59
C VAL A 40 25.38 -8.07 12.37
N LEU A 41 24.62 -9.06 11.89
CA LEU A 41 23.20 -8.95 11.60
C LEU A 41 22.44 -10.07 12.30
N ASP A 42 21.44 -9.72 13.11
CA ASP A 42 20.53 -10.71 13.70
C ASP A 42 19.46 -11.21 12.70
N ASP A 43 18.75 -12.25 13.09
CA ASP A 43 17.74 -12.89 12.24
C ASP A 43 16.53 -12.00 11.92
N ALA A 44 16.12 -11.16 12.87
CA ALA A 44 15.00 -10.25 12.69
C ALA A 44 15.37 -9.13 11.71
N SER A 45 16.56 -8.54 11.86
CA SER A 45 17.10 -7.53 10.96
C SER A 45 17.29 -8.07 9.55
N ARG A 46 17.82 -9.29 9.40
CA ARG A 46 17.88 -9.97 8.09
C ARG A 46 16.50 -10.09 7.47
N LYS A 47 15.54 -10.68 8.20
CA LYS A 47 14.18 -10.92 7.70
C LYS A 47 13.46 -9.61 7.34
N MET A 48 13.70 -8.54 8.09
CA MET A 48 13.16 -7.21 7.79
C MET A 48 13.65 -6.71 6.43
N ILE A 49 14.95 -6.81 6.15
CA ILE A 49 15.51 -6.35 4.87
C ILE A 49 14.97 -7.21 3.71
N GLU A 50 14.87 -8.53 3.89
CA GLU A 50 14.30 -9.42 2.88
C GLU A 50 12.84 -9.04 2.56
N ASN A 51 12.02 -8.84 3.59
CA ASN A 51 10.61 -8.42 3.44
C ASN A 51 10.49 -7.05 2.72
N ILE A 52 11.41 -6.11 2.99
CA ILE A 52 11.41 -4.81 2.31
C ILE A 52 11.70 -4.99 0.81
N LEU A 53 12.66 -5.84 0.44
CA LEU A 53 12.96 -6.13 -0.96
C LEU A 53 11.77 -6.80 -1.66
N ASP A 54 11.08 -7.72 -0.98
CA ASP A 54 9.85 -8.34 -1.52
C ASP A 54 8.72 -7.32 -1.67
N PHE A 55 8.54 -6.43 -0.70
CA PHE A 55 7.54 -5.36 -0.73
C PHE A 55 7.70 -4.40 -1.92
N THR A 56 8.91 -4.21 -2.43
CA THR A 56 9.13 -3.35 -3.61
C THR A 56 8.43 -3.85 -4.88
N SER A 57 8.18 -5.15 -4.99
CA SER A 57 7.51 -5.79 -6.13
C SER A 57 6.01 -6.03 -5.92
N ILE A 58 5.48 -5.78 -4.72
CA ILE A 58 4.07 -5.99 -4.41
C ILE A 58 3.25 -4.87 -5.03
N LEU A 59 2.20 -5.23 -5.74
CA LEU A 59 1.21 -4.33 -6.30
C LEU A 59 0.09 -4.04 -5.30
N VAL A 60 -0.54 -2.88 -5.42
CA VAL A 60 -1.66 -2.48 -4.55
C VAL A 60 -2.78 -3.52 -4.54
N ARG A 61 -3.13 -4.08 -5.71
CA ARG A 61 -4.19 -5.10 -5.79
C ARG A 61 -3.94 -6.34 -4.94
N GLU A 62 -2.68 -6.64 -4.61
CA GLU A 62 -2.31 -7.82 -3.83
C GLU A 62 -2.49 -7.60 -2.32
N ILE A 63 -2.68 -6.34 -1.90
CA ILE A 63 -2.84 -5.96 -0.48
C ILE A 63 -4.12 -5.16 -0.18
N MET A 64 -4.91 -4.83 -1.20
CA MET A 64 -6.17 -4.09 -1.03
C MET A 64 -7.28 -4.98 -0.48
N ILE A 65 -8.29 -4.36 0.15
CA ILE A 65 -9.55 -5.05 0.47
C ILE A 65 -10.36 -5.20 -0.83
N PRO A 66 -10.77 -6.42 -1.22
CA PRO A 66 -11.61 -6.63 -2.40
C PRO A 66 -12.90 -5.83 -2.33
N ARG A 67 -13.37 -5.35 -3.49
CA ARG A 67 -14.58 -4.53 -3.59
C ARG A 67 -15.80 -5.13 -2.87
N THR A 68 -16.01 -6.43 -2.97
CA THR A 68 -17.14 -7.15 -2.37
C THR A 68 -17.12 -7.16 -0.85
N ASP A 69 -15.95 -6.91 -0.27
CA ASP A 69 -15.68 -7.03 1.16
C ASP A 69 -15.52 -5.65 1.81
N ILE A 70 -15.68 -4.57 1.04
CA ILE A 70 -15.62 -3.20 1.54
C ILE A 70 -16.86 -2.93 2.42
N VAL A 71 -16.61 -2.62 3.69
CA VAL A 71 -17.62 -2.01 4.56
C VAL A 71 -17.68 -0.51 4.24
N SER A 72 -18.85 -0.04 3.83
CA SER A 72 -19.08 1.36 3.45
C SER A 72 -20.47 1.80 3.92
N ILE A 73 -20.67 3.11 4.02
CA ILE A 73 -21.95 3.72 4.43
C ILE A 73 -22.67 4.24 3.20
N ASP A 74 -23.98 3.97 3.07
CA ASP A 74 -24.80 4.60 2.03
C ASP A 74 -25.15 6.04 2.44
N ALA A 75 -24.93 7.00 1.54
CA ALA A 75 -25.23 8.40 1.74
C ALA A 75 -26.73 8.70 1.75
N ASP A 76 -27.55 7.79 1.23
CA ASP A 76 -29.00 7.95 1.13
C ASP A 76 -29.75 7.26 2.29
N ASP A 77 -29.01 6.61 3.20
CA ASP A 77 -29.56 5.99 4.40
C ASP A 77 -30.04 7.00 5.46
N LYS A 78 -30.91 6.53 6.34
CA LYS A 78 -31.36 7.33 7.48
C LYS A 78 -30.19 7.54 8.45
N PRO A 79 -30.12 8.70 9.13
CA PRO A 79 -29.01 9.01 10.04
C PRO A 79 -28.80 7.95 11.13
N GLN A 80 -29.89 7.36 11.65
CA GLN A 80 -29.82 6.33 12.68
C GLN A 80 -29.21 5.03 12.17
N ASP A 81 -29.46 4.69 10.91
CA ASP A 81 -28.92 3.48 10.27
C ASP A 81 -27.44 3.69 9.94
N MET A 82 -27.08 4.85 9.37
CA MET A 82 -25.68 5.25 9.19
C MET A 82 -24.89 5.15 10.50
N ILE A 83 -25.40 5.72 11.60
CA ILE A 83 -24.74 5.69 12.91
C ILE A 83 -24.58 4.24 13.40
N ARG A 84 -25.60 3.40 13.22
CA ARG A 84 -25.56 1.98 13.61
C ARG A 84 -24.46 1.24 12.85
N GLU A 85 -24.36 1.44 11.55
CA GLU A 85 -23.32 0.85 10.71
C GLU A 85 -21.92 1.33 11.12
N ILE A 86 -21.76 2.64 11.30
CA ILE A 86 -20.50 3.27 11.75
C ILE A 86 -20.01 2.63 13.05
N VAL A 87 -20.90 2.45 14.03
CA VAL A 87 -20.57 1.84 15.34
C VAL A 87 -20.19 0.36 15.20
N ASN A 88 -20.88 -0.38 14.34
CA ASN A 88 -20.66 -1.81 14.13
C ASN A 88 -19.44 -2.13 13.26
N ALA A 89 -18.99 -1.19 12.43
CA ALA A 89 -17.93 -1.44 11.44
C ALA A 89 -16.53 -1.60 12.06
N HIS A 90 -16.28 -1.09 13.27
CA HIS A 90 -14.99 -1.15 13.96
C HIS A 90 -13.77 -0.58 13.19
N TYR A 91 -13.97 0.17 12.11
CA TYR A 91 -12.90 0.81 11.33
C TYR A 91 -12.79 2.30 11.65
N THR A 92 -11.59 2.90 11.60
CA THR A 92 -11.45 4.35 11.83
C THR A 92 -11.91 5.19 10.63
N ARG A 93 -11.79 4.64 9.42
CA ARG A 93 -12.17 5.31 8.17
C ARG A 93 -13.11 4.43 7.38
N LEU A 94 -14.21 5.00 6.92
CA LEU A 94 -15.24 4.32 6.14
C LEU A 94 -15.47 5.08 4.84
N PRO A 95 -15.43 4.40 3.68
CA PRO A 95 -15.95 4.97 2.45
C PRO A 95 -17.44 5.25 2.60
N VAL A 96 -17.87 6.37 2.04
CA VAL A 96 -19.29 6.72 1.90
C VAL A 96 -19.62 6.75 0.43
N HIS A 97 -20.62 5.98 0.04
CA HIS A 97 -21.02 5.81 -1.35
C HIS A 97 -22.44 6.33 -1.57
N ARG A 98 -22.82 6.54 -2.84
CA ARG A 98 -24.21 6.86 -3.19
C ARG A 98 -24.70 5.98 -4.32
N GLY A 99 -25.76 5.23 -4.07
CA GLY A 99 -26.45 4.35 -5.03
C GLY A 99 -25.69 3.07 -5.40
N SER A 100 -24.38 3.15 -5.67
CA SER A 100 -23.51 1.99 -5.87
C SER A 100 -22.22 2.17 -5.10
N VAL A 101 -21.67 1.07 -4.57
CA VAL A 101 -20.37 1.01 -3.89
C VAL A 101 -19.19 1.46 -4.78
N ASP A 102 -19.38 1.51 -6.10
CA ASP A 102 -18.40 2.09 -7.03
C ASP A 102 -18.34 3.62 -6.96
N ASN A 103 -19.42 4.25 -6.52
CA ASN A 103 -19.57 5.68 -6.48
C ASN A 103 -19.25 6.20 -5.07
N ILE A 104 -17.98 6.14 -4.69
CA ILE A 104 -17.49 6.71 -3.44
C ILE A 104 -17.49 8.23 -3.54
N ILE A 105 -18.36 8.86 -2.75
CA ILE A 105 -18.50 10.32 -2.67
C ILE A 105 -17.56 10.94 -1.62
N GLY A 106 -17.03 10.13 -0.71
CA GLY A 106 -16.20 10.63 0.39
C GLY A 106 -15.62 9.53 1.27
N ILE A 107 -14.66 9.91 2.11
CA ILE A 107 -14.16 9.08 3.21
C ILE A 107 -14.54 9.77 4.52
N LEU A 108 -15.25 9.04 5.36
CA LEU A 108 -15.62 9.44 6.71
C LEU A 108 -14.57 8.94 7.71
N ASN A 109 -13.99 9.85 8.48
CA ASN A 109 -13.20 9.49 9.66
C ASN A 109 -14.11 9.56 10.88
N ILE A 110 -14.31 8.42 11.55
CA ILE A 110 -15.26 8.32 12.68
C ILE A 110 -14.86 9.27 13.82
N LYS A 111 -13.57 9.54 14.00
CA LYS A 111 -13.09 10.45 15.05
C LYS A 111 -13.63 11.87 14.87
N ASP A 112 -13.90 12.29 13.63
CA ASP A 112 -14.42 13.62 13.32
C ASP A 112 -15.90 13.75 13.70
N LEU A 113 -16.60 12.63 13.95
CA LEU A 113 -17.97 12.62 14.46
C LEU A 113 -18.02 12.71 16.00
N LEU A 114 -17.00 12.19 16.70
CA LEU A 114 -17.01 12.10 18.17
C LEU A 114 -17.10 13.47 18.84
N GLY A 115 -16.39 14.48 18.31
CA GLY A 115 -16.37 15.83 18.89
C GLY A 115 -17.67 16.62 18.74
N THR A 116 -18.59 16.17 17.88
CA THR A 116 -19.86 16.84 17.59
C THR A 116 -21.04 15.88 17.65
N TRP A 117 -20.86 14.75 18.33
CA TRP A 117 -21.86 13.72 18.40
C TRP A 117 -23.11 14.22 19.13
N SER A 118 -24.27 13.90 18.58
CA SER A 118 -25.57 14.21 19.16
C SER A 118 -26.56 13.10 18.83
N PRO A 119 -27.49 12.75 19.73
CA PRO A 119 -28.58 11.82 19.44
C PRO A 119 -29.45 12.25 18.25
N ASN A 120 -29.48 13.56 17.95
CA ASN A 120 -30.30 14.14 16.88
C ASN A 120 -29.47 14.51 15.63
N MET A 121 -28.29 13.90 15.46
CA MET A 121 -27.42 14.17 14.32
C MET A 121 -28.13 13.82 13.01
N THR A 122 -28.10 14.74 12.05
CA THR A 122 -28.71 14.57 10.74
C THR A 122 -27.73 13.91 9.76
N ALA A 123 -28.24 13.41 8.62
CA ALA A 123 -27.38 12.88 7.56
C ALA A 123 -26.46 13.99 7.01
N ALA A 124 -26.96 15.23 6.92
CA ALA A 124 -26.15 16.38 6.49
C ALA A 124 -24.97 16.65 7.44
N ASP A 125 -25.15 16.48 8.75
CA ASP A 125 -24.07 16.64 9.74
C ASP A 125 -22.97 15.59 9.58
N ILE A 126 -23.33 14.38 9.14
CA ILE A 126 -22.37 13.29 8.85
C ILE A 126 -21.67 13.55 7.52
N LEU A 127 -22.45 13.80 6.46
CA LEU A 127 -21.97 13.97 5.09
C LEU A 127 -21.11 15.23 4.91
N SER A 128 -21.32 16.27 5.72
CA SER A 128 -20.50 17.49 5.70
C SER A 128 -19.06 17.27 6.18
N ARG A 129 -18.74 16.13 6.80
CA ARG A 129 -17.41 15.78 7.32
C ARG A 129 -16.62 14.87 6.39
N LEU A 130 -17.16 14.59 5.21
CA LEU A 130 -16.49 13.74 4.24
C LEU A 130 -15.23 14.42 3.71
N THR A 131 -14.15 13.65 3.67
CA THR A 131 -12.92 14.04 2.98
C THR A 131 -12.92 13.46 1.57
N LYS A 132 -12.28 14.17 0.64
CA LYS A 132 -12.22 13.75 -0.76
C LYS A 132 -11.47 12.41 -0.89
N PRO A 133 -12.02 11.41 -1.60
CA PRO A 133 -11.33 10.15 -1.81
C PRO A 133 -10.10 10.33 -2.71
N TYR A 134 -9.04 9.57 -2.42
CA TYR A 134 -7.82 9.52 -3.22
C TYR A 134 -7.80 8.20 -4.02
N TYR A 135 -7.80 8.31 -5.34
CA TYR A 135 -7.85 7.17 -6.26
C TYR A 135 -6.47 6.85 -6.80
N ILE A 136 -6.17 5.56 -6.92
CA ILE A 136 -4.93 5.04 -7.47
C ILE A 136 -5.19 3.82 -8.35
N PRO A 137 -4.32 3.54 -9.33
CA PRO A 137 -4.43 2.32 -10.11
C PRO A 137 -4.01 1.09 -9.30
N GLU A 138 -4.72 -0.01 -9.48
CA GLU A 138 -4.44 -1.33 -8.89
C GLU A 138 -3.03 -1.87 -9.22
N THR A 139 -2.47 -1.43 -10.35
CA THR A 139 -1.15 -1.81 -10.86
C THR A 139 -0.01 -0.98 -10.26
N LYS A 140 -0.29 -0.04 -9.36
CA LYS A 140 0.75 0.72 -8.65
C LYS A 140 1.51 -0.18 -7.69
N ASN A 141 2.80 0.05 -7.53
CA ASN A 141 3.58 -0.63 -6.50
C ASN A 141 3.21 -0.10 -5.10
N ALA A 142 3.00 -1.01 -4.16
CA ALA A 142 2.60 -0.71 -2.79
C ALA A 142 3.64 0.16 -2.06
N HIS A 143 4.94 -0.06 -2.32
CA HIS A 143 6.00 0.75 -1.70
C HIS A 143 5.97 2.22 -2.12
N LEU A 144 5.56 2.51 -3.36
CA LEU A 144 5.40 3.89 -3.84
C LEU A 144 4.19 4.56 -3.18
N LEU A 145 3.07 3.83 -3.06
CA LEU A 145 1.89 4.32 -2.34
C LEU A 145 2.21 4.61 -0.87
N PHE A 146 2.95 3.71 -0.21
CA PHE A 146 3.36 3.90 1.19
C PHE A 146 4.20 5.18 1.37
N TYR A 147 5.05 5.52 0.41
CA TYR A 147 5.83 6.75 0.45
C TYR A 147 4.94 7.99 0.31
N GLU A 148 3.91 7.93 -0.53
CA GLU A 148 2.94 9.03 -0.70
C GLU A 148 2.13 9.31 0.58
N PHE A 149 1.80 8.29 1.37
CA PHE A 149 1.07 8.48 2.64
C PHE A 149 1.88 9.12 3.77
N LYS A 150 3.21 9.24 3.63
CA LYS A 150 4.06 9.86 4.65
C LYS A 150 4.16 11.38 4.55
N ASN A 151 3.69 11.95 3.45
CA ASN A 151 3.68 13.40 3.18
C ASN A 151 2.27 13.96 3.34
#